data_AF-S9VTP7-F1
#
_entry.id   AF-S9VTP7-F1
#
_cell.length_a   1.000
_cell.length_b   1.000
_cell.length_c   1.000
_cell.angle_alpha   90.00
_cell.angle_beta   90.00
_cell.angle_gamma   90.00
#
_symmetry.space_group_name_H-M   'P 1'
#
loop_
_entity.id
_entity.type
_entity.pdbx_description
1 polymer ?
#
loop_
_entity_poly.entity_id
_entity_poly.type
_entity_poly.pdbx_seq_one_letter_code
_entity_poly.pdbx_strand_id
1 'polypeptide(L)'
;MALTPEIVSAKLVSLNETQESITGIAHWVIYHKRYANEIIQLWLESLREAPPNKKLLLLYLINEVVQQSRVKKITDLIDAVAPFVVEAVPQAYASCPSTIKTKIKYVYDVWCQRAIFSKKILTDLQNKFMEADYNRLGQPSAVDQPEWMSLSKLFVETSIHAKSSATTKSAVDVLYKSFHEKPSDDPQLNDKFKAQLINAVSSCEKTHRLCLESRLALISSLETLLNKQRQLVEEEEANVSELTNILAVVEGRNPPVNESPVDANTSEDPNYNSDDAYSPEVDSYSPPIDHAPYSADLNSVEPNFPPLPPSVASTHREQDNSYDNIPNEEQDHEEKAVSSDHFQTFQKEGSASSEDSIAAGLYPDN
;
A
#
# COMPACT_ATOMS: atom_id res chain seq x y z
N MET A 1 -8.84 16.57 33.79
CA MET A 1 -8.70 17.93 33.24
C MET A 1 -9.60 18.05 32.03
N ALA A 2 -10.30 19.18 31.87
CA ALA A 2 -11.05 19.43 30.64
C ALA A 2 -10.07 19.51 29.46
N LEU A 3 -10.41 18.87 28.35
CA LEU A 3 -9.64 18.99 27.13
C LEU A 3 -9.94 20.35 26.51
N THR A 4 -8.92 21.20 26.34
CA THR A 4 -9.04 22.44 25.57
C THR A 4 -8.34 22.27 24.22
N PRO A 5 -8.80 22.97 23.17
CA PRO A 5 -8.17 22.91 21.86
C PRO A 5 -6.68 23.31 21.91
N GLU A 6 -6.33 24.25 22.79
CA GLU A 6 -4.94 24.68 23.02
C GLU A 6 -4.02 23.54 23.47
N ILE A 7 -4.52 22.64 24.35
CA ILE A 7 -3.74 21.50 24.82
C ILE A 7 -3.48 20.51 23.67
N VAL A 8 -4.49 20.27 22.82
CA VAL A 8 -4.34 19.39 21.65
C VAL A 8 -3.31 19.99 20.69
N SER A 9 -3.42 21.27 20.36
CA SER A 9 -2.48 21.96 19.48
C SER A 9 -1.05 21.94 20.05
N ALA A 10 -0.87 22.18 21.35
CA ALA A 10 0.45 22.09 22.00
C ALA A 10 1.04 20.66 21.92
N LYS A 11 0.21 19.62 22.09
CA LYS A 11 0.64 18.22 21.91
C LYS A 11 1.03 17.92 20.46
N LEU A 12 0.28 18.40 19.47
CA LEU A 12 0.62 18.22 18.06
C LEU A 12 1.91 18.98 17.68
N VAL A 13 2.13 20.18 18.21
CA VAL A 13 3.35 20.97 17.97
C VAL A 13 4.57 20.30 18.61
N SER A 14 4.44 19.75 19.82
CA SER A 14 5.55 19.06 20.53
C SER A 14 5.92 17.67 19.95
N LEU A 15 5.11 17.13 19.03
CA LEU A 15 5.39 15.86 18.35
C LEU A 15 6.75 15.89 17.61
N ASN A 16 7.61 14.91 17.88
CA ASN A 16 8.91 14.77 17.25
C ASN A 16 9.10 13.36 16.63
N GLU A 17 10.28 13.10 16.04
CA GLU A 17 10.55 11.86 15.28
C GLU A 17 10.81 10.63 16.16
N THR A 18 10.94 10.79 17.48
CA THR A 18 11.19 9.66 18.39
C THR A 18 9.94 8.81 18.58
N GLN A 19 10.13 7.49 18.64
CA GLN A 19 9.05 6.56 18.89
C GLN A 19 8.33 6.84 20.22
N GLU A 20 9.08 7.23 21.25
CA GLU A 20 8.51 7.59 22.57
C GLU A 20 7.56 8.78 22.48
N SER A 21 7.91 9.82 21.71
CA SER A 21 7.04 10.97 21.49
C SER A 21 5.74 10.57 20.79
N ILE A 22 5.85 9.80 19.70
CA ILE A 22 4.71 9.35 18.90
C ILE A 22 3.79 8.46 19.74
N THR A 23 4.33 7.42 20.38
CA THR A 23 3.57 6.48 21.20
C THR A 23 2.97 7.18 22.44
N GLY A 24 3.71 8.09 23.08
CA GLY A 24 3.23 8.86 24.23
C GLY A 24 2.04 9.74 23.89
N ILE A 25 2.10 10.46 22.76
CA ILE A 25 0.97 11.29 22.29
C ILE A 25 -0.20 10.42 21.83
N ALA A 26 0.06 9.30 21.13
CA ALA A 26 -0.99 8.36 20.73
C ALA A 26 -1.76 7.80 21.94
N HIS A 27 -1.05 7.41 23.01
CA HIS A 27 -1.68 6.99 24.26
C HIS A 27 -2.57 8.08 24.88
N TRP A 28 -2.08 9.32 24.87
CA TRP A 28 -2.84 10.46 25.37
C TRP A 28 -4.11 10.73 24.54
N VAL A 29 -4.02 10.61 23.20
CA VAL A 29 -5.19 10.73 22.31
C VAL A 29 -6.21 9.63 22.59
N ILE A 30 -5.76 8.39 22.76
CA ILE A 30 -6.63 7.24 23.07
C ILE A 30 -7.30 7.39 24.43
N TYR A 31 -6.59 7.91 25.43
CA TYR A 31 -7.16 8.23 26.74
C TYR A 31 -8.30 9.26 26.63
N HIS A 32 -8.16 10.24 25.73
CA HIS A 32 -9.15 11.29 25.47
C HIS A 32 -10.12 10.96 24.31
N LYS A 33 -10.32 9.68 23.95
CA LYS A 33 -11.20 9.24 22.85
C LYS A 33 -12.62 9.83 22.85
N ARG A 34 -13.14 10.25 24.01
CA ARG A 34 -14.44 10.94 24.10
C ARG A 34 -14.51 12.22 23.28
N TYR A 35 -13.35 12.83 23.01
CA TYR A 35 -13.18 14.03 22.19
C TYR A 35 -12.56 13.69 20.83
N ALA A 36 -12.75 12.47 20.33
CA ALA A 36 -12.14 12.01 19.08
C ALA A 36 -12.37 12.99 17.92
N ASN A 37 -13.61 13.43 17.71
CA ASN A 37 -13.93 14.36 16.62
C ASN A 37 -13.17 15.69 16.72
N GLU A 38 -13.11 16.30 17.91
CA GLU A 38 -12.39 17.56 18.14
C GLU A 38 -10.88 17.39 17.93
N ILE A 39 -10.31 16.30 18.45
CA ILE A 39 -8.87 16.01 18.30
C ILE A 39 -8.53 15.78 16.82
N ILE A 40 -9.36 15.02 16.09
CA ILE A 40 -9.13 14.75 14.67
C ILE A 40 -9.29 16.01 13.83
N GLN A 41 -10.24 16.90 14.14
CA GLN A 41 -10.38 18.19 13.45
C GLN A 41 -9.13 19.06 13.61
N LEU A 42 -8.59 19.18 14.83
CA LEU A 42 -7.35 19.94 15.07
C LEU A 42 -6.13 19.26 14.42
N TRP A 43 -6.12 17.93 14.36
CA TRP A 43 -5.10 17.20 13.61
C TRP A 43 -5.17 17.50 12.11
N LEU A 44 -6.35 17.61 11.52
CA LEU A 44 -6.53 17.96 10.10
C LEU A 44 -6.01 19.36 9.79
N GLU A 45 -6.35 20.34 10.63
CA GLU A 45 -5.85 21.71 10.51
C GLU A 45 -4.33 21.73 10.59
N SER A 46 -3.76 21.04 11.59
CA SER A 46 -2.32 20.91 11.75
C SER A 46 -1.66 20.21 10.55
N LEU A 47 -2.27 19.16 9.99
CA LEU A 47 -1.75 18.44 8.83
C LEU A 47 -1.71 19.32 7.57
N ARG A 48 -2.71 20.20 7.40
CA ARG A 48 -2.80 21.10 6.26
C ARG A 48 -1.68 22.14 6.30
N GLU A 49 -1.44 22.72 7.46
CA GLU A 49 -0.50 23.84 7.68
C GLU A 49 0.95 23.40 7.92
N ALA A 50 1.17 22.17 8.36
CA ALA A 50 2.49 21.64 8.70
C ALA A 50 3.46 21.60 7.50
N PRO A 51 4.77 21.79 7.71
CA PRO A 51 5.78 21.50 6.68
C PRO A 51 5.89 19.98 6.41
N PRO A 52 6.46 19.56 5.26
CA PRO A 52 6.46 18.16 4.83
C PRO A 52 6.94 17.14 5.88
N ASN A 53 8.04 17.42 6.59
CA ASN A 53 8.54 16.55 7.65
C ASN A 53 7.53 16.38 8.80
N LYS A 54 6.87 17.48 9.19
CA LYS A 54 5.87 17.45 10.26
C LYS A 54 4.58 16.75 9.81
N LYS A 55 4.18 16.86 8.53
CA LYS A 55 3.06 16.09 7.96
C LYS A 55 3.30 14.59 8.10
N LEU A 56 4.51 14.11 7.84
CA LEU A 56 4.87 12.72 8.03
C LEU A 56 4.72 12.27 9.50
N LEU A 57 5.19 13.06 10.45
CA LEU A 57 5.04 12.76 11.88
C LEU A 57 3.57 12.70 12.29
N LEU A 58 2.76 13.64 11.82
CA LEU A 58 1.31 13.66 12.07
C LEU A 58 0.63 12.41 11.50
N LEU A 59 1.07 11.91 10.35
CA LEU A 59 0.58 10.64 9.78
C LEU A 59 1.05 9.42 10.57
N TYR A 60 2.29 9.42 11.08
CA TYR A 60 2.76 8.37 11.99
C TYR A 60 1.97 8.35 13.30
N LEU A 61 1.64 9.52 13.86
CA LEU A 61 0.78 9.63 15.03
C LEU A 61 -0.60 9.02 14.78
N ILE A 62 -1.29 9.40 13.70
CA ILE A 62 -2.62 8.83 13.42
C ILE A 62 -2.54 7.35 13.12
N ASN A 63 -1.50 6.90 12.43
CA ASN A 63 -1.27 5.48 12.21
C ASN A 63 -1.15 4.71 13.55
N GLU A 64 -0.36 5.22 14.50
CA GLU A 64 -0.23 4.62 15.83
C GLU A 64 -1.58 4.62 16.57
N VAL A 65 -2.33 5.74 16.51
CA VAL A 65 -3.64 5.87 17.15
C VAL A 65 -4.65 4.85 16.60
N VAL A 66 -4.80 4.73 15.27
CA VAL A 66 -5.79 3.81 14.68
C VAL A 66 -5.41 2.34 14.91
N GLN A 67 -4.11 2.02 14.85
CA GLN A 67 -3.64 0.66 15.13
C GLN A 67 -3.88 0.26 16.59
N GLN A 68 -3.48 1.10 17.53
CA GLN A 68 -3.72 0.84 18.95
C GLN A 68 -5.20 0.84 19.31
N SER A 69 -5.99 1.74 18.71
CA SER A 69 -7.45 1.78 18.91
C SER A 69 -8.08 0.46 18.46
N ARG A 70 -7.64 -0.10 17.33
CA ARG A 70 -8.09 -1.43 16.88
C ARG A 70 -7.73 -2.55 17.86
N VAL A 71 -6.50 -2.58 18.35
CA VAL A 71 -6.05 -3.58 19.34
C VAL A 71 -6.89 -3.48 20.63
N LYS A 72 -7.18 -2.25 21.07
CA LYS A 72 -7.98 -1.95 22.26
C LYS A 72 -9.50 -2.00 22.00
N LYS A 73 -9.94 -2.37 20.79
CA LYS A 73 -11.35 -2.40 20.35
C LYS A 73 -12.10 -1.08 20.57
N ILE A 74 -11.41 0.04 20.37
CA ILE A 74 -11.96 1.39 20.41
C ILE A 74 -12.27 1.80 18.96
N THR A 75 -13.55 1.96 18.63
CA THR A 75 -13.99 2.32 17.27
C THR A 75 -14.11 3.83 17.08
N ASP A 76 -14.45 4.60 18.12
CA ASP A 76 -14.69 6.05 18.07
C ASP A 76 -13.60 6.83 17.31
N LEU A 77 -12.33 6.50 17.53
CA LEU A 77 -11.19 7.16 16.88
C LEU A 77 -11.02 6.72 15.41
N ILE A 78 -11.29 5.45 15.10
CA ILE A 78 -11.22 4.95 13.73
C ILE A 78 -12.34 5.58 12.90
N ASP A 79 -13.55 5.64 13.47
CA ASP A 79 -14.73 6.21 12.84
C ASP A 79 -14.58 7.73 12.65
N ALA A 80 -13.94 8.43 13.60
CA ALA A 80 -13.63 9.85 13.47
C ALA A 80 -12.59 10.15 12.38
N VAL A 81 -11.58 9.29 12.17
CA VAL A 81 -10.54 9.47 11.15
C VAL A 81 -11.03 9.10 9.75
N ALA A 82 -11.82 8.02 9.64
CA ALA A 82 -12.27 7.43 8.38
C ALA A 82 -12.82 8.43 7.34
N PRO A 83 -13.73 9.37 7.67
CA PRO A 83 -14.32 10.26 6.67
C PRO A 83 -13.33 11.24 6.04
N PHE A 84 -12.25 11.58 6.74
CA PHE A 84 -11.30 12.61 6.29
C PHE A 84 -10.07 12.02 5.60
N VAL A 85 -9.79 10.73 5.82
CA VAL A 85 -8.53 10.12 5.38
C VAL A 85 -8.35 10.15 3.86
N VAL A 86 -9.46 10.02 3.11
CA VAL A 86 -9.47 10.00 1.63
C VAL A 86 -9.16 11.38 1.03
N GLU A 87 -9.43 12.46 1.76
CA GLU A 87 -9.19 13.83 1.29
C GLU A 87 -7.89 14.40 1.85
N ALA A 88 -7.69 14.32 3.16
CA ALA A 88 -6.59 14.99 3.84
C ALA A 88 -5.23 14.34 3.57
N VAL A 89 -5.17 13.00 3.52
CA VAL A 89 -3.90 12.28 3.33
C VAL A 89 -3.33 12.49 1.91
N PRO A 90 -4.13 12.40 0.82
CA PRO A 90 -3.65 12.73 -0.53
C PRO A 90 -3.23 14.18 -0.70
N GLN A 91 -3.93 15.14 -0.08
CA GLN A 91 -3.51 16.55 -0.10
C GLN A 91 -2.16 16.75 0.59
N ALA A 92 -1.98 16.16 1.79
CA ALA A 92 -0.70 16.16 2.48
C ALA A 92 0.41 15.52 1.64
N TYR A 93 0.12 14.36 1.04
CA TYR A 93 1.00 13.62 0.16
C TYR A 93 1.45 14.43 -1.07
N ALA A 94 0.53 15.12 -1.75
CA ALA A 94 0.83 15.91 -2.96
C ALA A 94 1.89 17.00 -2.68
N SER A 95 1.79 17.65 -1.53
CA SER A 95 2.69 18.73 -1.08
C SER A 95 4.07 18.25 -0.59
N CYS A 96 4.30 16.94 -0.49
CA CYS A 96 5.56 16.38 0.02
C CYS A 96 6.58 16.05 -1.09
N PRO A 97 7.89 16.04 -0.79
CA PRO A 97 8.93 15.52 -1.68
C PRO A 97 8.84 13.99 -1.83
N SER A 98 9.48 13.45 -2.86
CA SER A 98 9.44 12.01 -3.20
C SER A 98 9.86 11.09 -2.04
N THR A 99 10.89 11.47 -1.28
CA THR A 99 11.39 10.70 -0.13
C THR A 99 10.33 10.52 0.96
N ILE A 100 9.55 11.56 1.25
CA ILE A 100 8.48 11.52 2.25
C ILE A 100 7.24 10.82 1.69
N LYS A 101 6.92 11.04 0.40
CA LYS A 101 5.83 10.34 -0.29
C LYS A 101 5.96 8.81 -0.19
N THR A 102 7.16 8.27 -0.40
CA THR A 102 7.42 6.83 -0.23
C THR A 102 7.08 6.36 1.19
N LYS A 103 7.46 7.14 2.21
CA LYS A 103 7.11 6.85 3.61
C LYS A 103 5.62 6.89 3.88
N ILE A 104 4.89 7.83 3.28
CA ILE A 104 3.43 7.92 3.38
C ILE A 104 2.76 6.71 2.70
N LYS A 105 3.27 6.26 1.54
CA LYS A 105 2.80 5.04 0.87
C LYS A 105 2.98 3.79 1.75
N TYR A 106 4.09 3.67 2.47
CA TYR A 106 4.24 2.57 3.43
C TYR A 106 3.20 2.61 4.55
N VAL A 107 2.82 3.79 5.06
CA VAL A 107 1.74 3.90 6.05
C VAL A 107 0.42 3.40 5.46
N TYR A 108 0.12 3.77 4.23
CA TYR A 108 -1.04 3.27 3.49
C TYR A 108 -1.01 1.74 3.32
N ASP A 109 0.13 1.18 2.92
CA ASP A 109 0.28 -0.27 2.75
C ASP A 109 0.01 -1.01 4.06
N VAL A 110 0.44 -0.45 5.19
CA VAL A 110 0.15 -1.01 6.53
C VAL A 110 -1.36 -0.96 6.81
N TRP A 111 -2.06 0.11 6.44
CA TRP A 111 -3.52 0.17 6.57
C TRP A 111 -4.24 -0.87 5.71
N CYS A 112 -3.74 -1.15 4.51
CA CYS A 112 -4.23 -2.21 3.64
C CYS A 112 -4.00 -3.60 4.25
N GLN A 113 -2.76 -3.91 4.62
CA GLN A 113 -2.38 -5.21 5.18
C GLN A 113 -3.16 -5.53 6.45
N ARG A 114 -3.36 -4.53 7.31
CA ARG A 114 -4.08 -4.71 8.56
C ARG A 114 -5.59 -4.53 8.40
N ALA A 115 -6.11 -4.13 7.25
CA ALA A 115 -7.53 -3.81 7.05
C ALA A 115 -8.06 -2.86 8.15
N ILE A 116 -7.34 -1.74 8.37
CA ILE A 116 -7.73 -0.72 9.36
C ILE A 116 -9.01 0.00 8.92
N PHE A 117 -9.10 0.34 7.64
CA PHE A 117 -10.25 0.97 7.02
C PHE A 117 -10.97 0.01 6.08
N SER A 118 -12.20 0.36 5.68
CA SER A 118 -12.97 -0.42 4.71
C SER A 118 -12.26 -0.47 3.35
N LYS A 119 -12.49 -1.55 2.59
CA LYS A 119 -11.91 -1.70 1.24
C LYS A 119 -12.21 -0.50 0.34
N LYS A 120 -13.43 0.06 0.44
CA LYS A 120 -13.83 1.25 -0.32
C LYS A 120 -12.91 2.45 -0.03
N ILE A 121 -12.69 2.76 1.24
CA ILE A 121 -11.82 3.88 1.67
C ILE A 121 -10.39 3.67 1.15
N LEU A 122 -9.87 2.44 1.27
CA LEU A 122 -8.52 2.13 0.82
C LEU A 122 -8.37 2.28 -0.71
N THR A 123 -9.35 1.78 -1.48
CA THR A 123 -9.38 1.95 -2.94
C THR A 123 -9.50 3.42 -3.35
N ASP A 124 -10.38 4.18 -2.70
CA ASP A 124 -10.54 5.62 -2.98
C ASP A 124 -9.23 6.39 -2.68
N LEU A 125 -8.56 6.04 -1.57
CA LEU A 125 -7.27 6.60 -1.19
C LEU A 125 -6.16 6.25 -2.19
N GLN A 126 -6.12 5.01 -2.69
CA GLN A 126 -5.20 4.59 -3.75
C GLN A 126 -5.38 5.42 -5.02
N ASN A 127 -6.62 5.58 -5.48
CA ASN A 127 -6.95 6.37 -6.66
C ASN A 127 -6.49 7.83 -6.49
N LYS A 128 -6.70 8.40 -5.31
CA LYS A 128 -6.26 9.77 -4.99
C LYS A 128 -4.74 9.93 -4.93
N PHE A 129 -3.99 8.92 -4.47
CA PHE A 129 -2.53 8.96 -4.56
C PHE A 129 -2.04 8.89 -6.00
N MET A 130 -2.68 8.07 -6.85
CA MET A 130 -2.36 8.02 -8.27
C MET A 130 -2.66 9.36 -8.96
N GLU A 131 -3.79 9.98 -8.65
CA GLU A 131 -4.15 11.33 -9.13
C GLU A 131 -3.15 12.38 -8.65
N ALA A 132 -2.72 12.32 -7.38
CA ALA A 132 -1.74 13.25 -6.83
C ALA A 132 -0.32 13.08 -7.39
N ASP A 133 0.07 11.85 -7.75
CA ASP A 133 1.33 11.59 -8.45
C ASP A 133 1.25 12.04 -9.91
N TYR A 134 0.11 11.82 -10.55
CA TYR A 134 -0.19 12.29 -11.90
C TYR A 134 -0.11 13.83 -12.00
N ASN A 135 -0.79 14.55 -11.11
CA ASN A 135 -0.82 16.01 -11.09
C ASN A 135 0.56 16.66 -10.83
N ARG A 136 1.51 15.92 -10.22
CA ARG A 136 2.86 16.42 -9.94
C ARG A 136 3.83 16.23 -11.12
N LEU A 137 3.50 15.34 -12.05
CA LEU A 137 4.22 15.18 -13.31
C LEU A 137 3.81 16.25 -14.35
N GLY A 138 3.07 17.27 -13.92
CA GLY A 138 2.49 18.31 -14.75
C GLY A 138 1.12 17.88 -15.25
N GLN A 139 0.15 18.80 -15.30
CA GLN A 139 -0.94 18.66 -16.26
C GLN A 139 -0.32 18.48 -17.65
N PRO A 140 -0.49 17.37 -18.35
CA PRO A 140 -0.77 17.52 -19.74
C PRO A 140 -2.21 18.02 -19.82
N SER A 141 -2.47 18.98 -20.71
CA SER A 141 -3.79 19.03 -21.33
C SER A 141 -4.18 17.60 -21.71
N ALA A 142 -5.47 17.25 -21.71
CA ALA A 142 -5.97 15.89 -21.99
C ALA A 142 -5.53 15.26 -23.34
N VAL A 143 -4.58 15.89 -24.04
CA VAL A 143 -3.94 15.57 -25.31
C VAL A 143 -2.55 14.90 -25.12
N ASP A 144 -1.84 15.07 -23.99
CA ASP A 144 -0.43 14.61 -23.84
C ASP A 144 -0.17 13.74 -22.58
N GLN A 145 -1.01 12.74 -22.29
CA GLN A 145 -0.59 11.74 -21.30
C GLN A 145 0.66 10.99 -21.80
N PRO A 146 1.73 10.86 -20.99
CA PRO A 146 2.84 9.99 -21.34
C PRO A 146 2.31 8.57 -21.59
N GLU A 147 2.52 8.04 -22.79
CA GLU A 147 1.98 6.74 -23.24
C GLU A 147 2.30 5.59 -22.26
N TRP A 148 3.41 5.69 -21.51
CA TRP A 148 3.80 4.72 -20.49
C TRP A 148 2.86 4.65 -19.26
N MET A 149 2.12 5.72 -18.95
CA MET A 149 1.15 5.70 -17.85
C MET A 149 -0.08 4.89 -18.19
N SER A 150 -0.57 4.99 -19.44
CA SER A 150 -1.63 4.11 -19.96
C SER A 150 -1.21 2.63 -19.91
N LEU A 151 0.05 2.35 -20.25
CA LEU A 151 0.64 1.00 -20.12
C LEU A 151 0.65 0.49 -18.68
N SER A 152 1.04 1.35 -17.73
CA SER A 152 1.07 0.98 -16.31
C SER A 152 -0.30 0.59 -15.79
N LYS A 153 -1.36 1.32 -16.20
CA LYS A 153 -2.74 0.99 -15.86
C LYS A 153 -3.17 -0.35 -16.48
N LEU A 154 -2.91 -0.56 -17.77
CA LEU A 154 -3.22 -1.80 -18.47
C LEU A 154 -2.51 -3.01 -17.86
N PHE A 155 -1.28 -2.84 -17.39
CA PHE A 155 -0.53 -3.89 -16.70
C PHE A 155 -1.18 -4.32 -15.38
N VAL A 156 -1.60 -3.35 -14.55
CA VAL A 156 -2.31 -3.62 -13.30
C VAL A 156 -3.65 -4.32 -13.57
N GLU A 157 -4.43 -3.81 -14.53
CA GLU A 157 -5.70 -4.40 -14.95
C GLU A 157 -5.53 -5.85 -15.42
N THR A 158 -4.53 -6.11 -16.28
CA THR A 158 -4.17 -7.45 -16.75
C THR A 158 -3.81 -8.38 -15.59
N SER A 159 -3.06 -7.89 -14.59
CA SER A 159 -2.69 -8.68 -13.41
C SER A 159 -3.91 -9.08 -12.56
N ILE A 160 -4.85 -8.15 -12.38
CA ILE A 160 -6.10 -8.39 -11.64
C ILE A 160 -6.96 -9.43 -12.36
N HIS A 161 -7.13 -9.29 -13.68
CA HIS A 161 -7.89 -10.27 -14.46
C HIS A 161 -7.23 -11.64 -14.49
N ALA A 162 -5.89 -11.72 -14.56
CA ALA A 162 -5.17 -12.98 -14.51
C ALA A 162 -5.39 -13.73 -13.18
N LYS A 163 -5.31 -13.03 -12.04
CA LYS A 163 -5.61 -13.61 -10.71
C LYS A 163 -7.05 -14.08 -10.59
N SER A 164 -7.99 -13.27 -11.10
CA SER A 164 -9.43 -13.59 -11.07
C SER A 164 -9.74 -14.83 -11.91
N SER A 165 -9.18 -14.90 -13.13
CA SER A 165 -9.29 -16.04 -14.04
C SER A 165 -8.73 -17.32 -13.44
N ALA A 166 -7.54 -17.28 -12.82
CA ALA A 166 -6.95 -18.44 -12.15
C ALA A 166 -7.81 -18.96 -10.99
N THR A 167 -8.37 -18.05 -10.19
CA THR A 167 -9.23 -18.40 -9.05
C THR A 167 -10.53 -19.05 -9.50
N THR A 168 -11.20 -18.48 -10.51
CA THR A 168 -12.42 -19.08 -11.06
C THR A 168 -12.16 -20.43 -11.72
N LYS A 169 -11.00 -20.59 -12.38
CA LYS A 169 -10.61 -21.87 -12.98
C LYS A 169 -10.41 -22.96 -11.94
N SER A 170 -9.72 -22.63 -10.84
CA SER A 170 -9.56 -23.56 -9.71
C SER A 170 -10.91 -23.96 -9.11
N ALA A 171 -11.85 -23.02 -8.96
CA ALA A 171 -13.20 -23.33 -8.49
C ALA A 171 -13.96 -24.28 -9.43
N VAL A 172 -13.84 -24.07 -10.75
CA VAL A 172 -14.40 -24.99 -11.76
C VAL A 172 -13.78 -26.38 -11.65
N ASP A 173 -12.46 -26.47 -11.51
CA ASP A 173 -11.77 -27.78 -11.42
C ASP A 173 -12.20 -28.58 -10.18
N VAL A 174 -12.36 -27.90 -9.04
CA VAL A 174 -12.86 -28.53 -7.80
C VAL A 174 -14.30 -29.02 -7.97
N LEU A 175 -15.18 -28.19 -8.53
CA LEU A 175 -16.60 -28.55 -8.74
C LEU A 175 -16.75 -29.65 -9.79
N TYR A 176 -15.98 -29.60 -10.88
CA TYR A 176 -16.01 -30.59 -11.94
C TYR A 176 -15.53 -31.96 -11.45
N LYS A 177 -14.44 -31.99 -10.68
CA LYS A 177 -13.94 -33.20 -10.02
C LYS A 177 -14.97 -33.80 -9.08
N SER A 178 -15.57 -32.95 -8.23
CA SER A 178 -16.60 -33.39 -7.27
C SER A 178 -17.84 -33.95 -7.97
N PHE A 179 -18.23 -33.38 -9.11
CA PHE A 179 -19.35 -33.84 -9.92
C PHE A 179 -19.11 -35.23 -10.54
N HIS A 180 -17.87 -35.53 -10.94
CA HIS A 180 -17.51 -36.83 -11.53
C HIS A 180 -17.28 -37.93 -10.50
N GLU A 181 -16.68 -37.61 -9.34
CA GLU A 181 -16.28 -38.62 -8.36
C GLU A 181 -17.40 -39.04 -7.39
N LYS A 182 -18.49 -38.27 -7.28
CA LYS A 182 -19.60 -38.52 -6.33
C LYS A 182 -20.99 -38.16 -6.89
N PRO A 183 -21.54 -38.92 -7.85
CA PRO A 183 -22.96 -38.80 -8.17
C PRO A 183 -23.79 -39.19 -6.93
N SER A 184 -24.67 -38.29 -6.47
CA SER A 184 -25.59 -38.60 -5.38
C SER A 184 -26.77 -39.41 -5.90
N ASP A 185 -27.33 -40.31 -5.09
CA ASP A 185 -28.57 -41.02 -5.44
C ASP A 185 -29.81 -40.10 -5.39
N ASP A 186 -29.69 -38.90 -4.82
CA ASP A 186 -30.75 -37.88 -4.80
C ASP A 186 -30.74 -37.02 -6.08
N PRO A 187 -31.78 -37.11 -6.94
CA PRO A 187 -31.88 -36.31 -8.16
C PRO A 187 -31.87 -34.79 -7.92
N GLN A 188 -32.50 -34.32 -6.83
CA GLN A 188 -32.55 -32.88 -6.54
C GLN A 188 -31.18 -32.32 -6.15
N LEU A 189 -30.35 -33.14 -5.50
CA LEU A 189 -29.01 -32.76 -5.10
C LEU A 189 -28.07 -32.69 -6.31
N ASN A 190 -28.18 -33.65 -7.23
CA ASN A 190 -27.44 -33.63 -8.50
C ASN A 190 -27.78 -32.42 -9.37
N ASP A 191 -29.07 -32.04 -9.46
CA ASP A 191 -29.50 -30.85 -10.19
C ASP A 191 -28.92 -29.57 -9.59
N LYS A 192 -28.83 -29.47 -8.25
CA LYS A 192 -28.17 -28.36 -7.56
C LYS A 192 -26.67 -28.30 -7.86
N PHE A 193 -25.96 -29.43 -7.82
CA PHE A 193 -24.54 -29.49 -8.16
C PHE A 193 -24.30 -29.10 -9.63
N LYS A 194 -25.14 -29.58 -10.54
CA LYS A 194 -25.08 -29.22 -11.96
C LYS A 194 -25.29 -27.72 -12.16
N ALA A 195 -26.28 -27.12 -11.50
CA ALA A 195 -26.51 -25.68 -11.55
C ALA A 195 -25.32 -24.87 -11.00
N GLN A 196 -24.72 -25.31 -9.90
CA GLN A 196 -23.51 -24.69 -9.34
C GLN A 196 -22.32 -24.77 -10.31
N LEU A 197 -22.09 -25.92 -10.94
CA LEU A 197 -21.03 -26.09 -11.92
C LEU A 197 -21.25 -25.21 -13.16
N ILE A 198 -22.47 -25.14 -13.69
CA ILE A 198 -22.82 -24.27 -14.82
C ILE A 198 -22.55 -22.80 -14.46
N ASN A 199 -22.95 -22.36 -13.27
CA ASN A 199 -22.70 -20.99 -12.81
C ASN A 199 -21.20 -20.70 -12.65
N ALA A 200 -20.44 -21.64 -12.10
CA ALA A 200 -19.00 -21.51 -11.95
C ALA A 200 -18.28 -21.44 -13.31
N VAL A 201 -18.67 -22.30 -14.26
CA VAL A 201 -18.14 -22.31 -15.63
C VAL A 201 -18.46 -21.00 -16.35
N SER A 202 -19.71 -20.53 -16.28
CA SER A 202 -20.09 -19.24 -16.89
C SER A 202 -19.34 -18.05 -16.28
N SER A 203 -19.12 -18.07 -14.97
CA SER A 203 -18.31 -17.05 -14.28
C SER A 203 -16.84 -17.11 -14.72
N CYS A 204 -16.27 -18.31 -14.80
CA CYS A 204 -14.91 -18.56 -15.26
C CYS A 204 -14.71 -18.12 -16.72
N GLU A 205 -15.66 -18.42 -17.60
CA GLU A 205 -15.62 -17.98 -19.00
C GLU A 205 -15.58 -16.45 -19.09
N LYS A 206 -16.42 -15.74 -18.32
CA LYS A 206 -16.44 -14.27 -18.28
C LYS A 206 -15.10 -13.69 -17.80
N THR A 207 -14.51 -14.22 -16.73
CA THR A 207 -13.22 -13.72 -16.21
C THR A 207 -12.07 -14.02 -17.16
N HIS A 208 -12.06 -15.18 -17.82
CA HIS A 208 -11.09 -15.49 -18.87
C HIS A 208 -11.23 -14.55 -20.07
N ARG A 209 -12.45 -14.23 -20.50
CA ARG A 209 -12.69 -13.28 -21.60
C ARG A 209 -12.10 -11.90 -21.29
N LEU A 210 -12.34 -11.37 -20.09
CA LEU A 210 -11.77 -10.10 -19.63
C LEU A 210 -10.23 -10.16 -19.53
N CYS A 211 -9.67 -11.30 -19.11
CA CYS A 211 -8.22 -11.52 -19.09
C CYS A 211 -7.61 -11.49 -20.51
N LEU A 212 -8.27 -12.11 -21.48
CA LEU A 212 -7.82 -12.06 -22.88
C LEU A 212 -7.91 -10.64 -23.44
N GLU A 213 -9.02 -9.95 -23.21
CA GLU A 213 -9.26 -8.58 -23.67
C GLU A 213 -8.21 -7.60 -23.11
N SER A 214 -7.96 -7.65 -21.80
CA SER A 214 -6.92 -6.83 -21.15
C SER A 214 -5.50 -7.16 -21.64
N ARG A 215 -5.17 -8.43 -21.89
CA ARG A 215 -3.88 -8.82 -22.46
C ARG A 215 -3.68 -8.31 -23.88
N LEU A 216 -4.70 -8.39 -24.73
CA LEU A 216 -4.64 -7.87 -26.10
C LEU A 216 -4.45 -6.36 -26.10
N ALA A 217 -5.16 -5.64 -25.22
CA ALA A 217 -4.99 -4.20 -25.06
C ALA A 217 -3.56 -3.84 -24.58
N LEU A 218 -3.02 -4.60 -23.62
CA LEU A 218 -1.65 -4.40 -23.14
C LEU A 218 -0.62 -4.65 -24.25
N ILE A 219 -0.76 -5.73 -25.02
CA ILE A 219 0.13 -6.05 -26.15
C ILE A 219 0.09 -4.92 -27.17
N SER A 220 -1.10 -4.50 -27.61
CA SER A 220 -1.25 -3.43 -28.60
C SER A 220 -0.60 -2.12 -28.14
N SER A 221 -0.75 -1.78 -26.86
CA SER A 221 -0.11 -0.58 -26.30
C SER A 221 1.41 -0.71 -26.23
N LEU A 222 1.96 -1.90 -25.94
CA LEU A 222 3.41 -2.15 -25.92
C LEU A 222 3.99 -2.07 -27.34
N GLU A 223 3.31 -2.66 -28.32
CA GLU A 223 3.70 -2.61 -29.73
C GLU A 223 3.72 -1.18 -30.25
N THR A 224 2.72 -0.38 -29.89
CA THR A 224 2.66 1.05 -30.26
C THR A 224 3.87 1.82 -29.73
N LEU A 225 4.18 1.66 -28.44
CA LEU A 225 5.33 2.33 -27.84
C LEU A 225 6.65 1.84 -28.46
N LEU A 226 6.77 0.54 -28.72
CA LEU A 226 7.96 -0.04 -29.34
C LEU A 226 8.17 0.48 -30.76
N ASN A 227 7.11 0.59 -31.56
CA ASN A 227 7.19 1.17 -32.90
C ASN A 227 7.57 2.64 -32.86
N LYS A 228 7.05 3.41 -31.90
CA LYS A 228 7.44 4.81 -31.69
C LYS A 228 8.92 4.95 -31.35
N GLN A 229 9.45 4.11 -30.46
CA GLN A 229 10.88 4.14 -30.13
C GLN A 229 11.75 3.75 -31.32
N ARG A 230 11.34 2.78 -32.14
CA ARG A 230 12.05 2.44 -33.39
C ARG A 230 12.12 3.62 -34.35
N GLN A 231 11.01 4.36 -34.51
CA GLN A 231 10.98 5.55 -35.36
C GLN A 231 11.92 6.65 -34.84
N LEU A 232 11.95 6.88 -33.53
CA LEU A 232 12.86 7.88 -32.93
C LEU A 232 14.34 7.49 -33.10
N VAL A 233 14.66 6.19 -33.05
CA VAL A 233 16.03 5.72 -33.33
C VAL A 233 16.42 6.02 -34.78
N GLU A 234 15.53 5.75 -35.75
CA GLU A 234 15.79 6.05 -37.16
C GLU A 234 16.00 7.55 -37.41
N GLU A 235 15.21 8.40 -36.74
CA GLU A 235 15.38 9.86 -36.79
C GLU A 235 16.72 10.32 -36.19
N GLU A 236 17.11 9.78 -35.04
CA GLU A 236 18.40 10.08 -34.41
C GLU A 236 19.59 9.57 -35.25
N GLU A 237 19.48 8.39 -35.87
CA GLU A 237 20.50 7.89 -36.80
C GLU A 237 20.68 8.82 -38.01
N ALA A 238 19.58 9.34 -38.57
CA ALA A 238 19.62 10.34 -39.63
C ALA A 238 20.28 11.65 -39.19
N ASN A 239 19.94 12.13 -37.99
CA ASN A 239 20.54 13.34 -37.40
C ASN A 239 22.05 13.16 -37.18
N VAL A 240 22.48 12.02 -36.64
CA VAL A 240 23.90 11.71 -36.45
C VAL A 240 24.64 11.66 -37.78
N SER A 241 24.04 11.06 -38.82
CA SER A 241 24.62 11.04 -40.17
C SER A 241 24.79 12.45 -40.73
N GLU A 242 23.80 13.32 -40.58
CA GLU A 242 23.87 14.72 -40.99
C GLU A 242 24.99 15.48 -40.26
N LEU A 243 25.06 15.34 -38.94
CA LEU A 243 26.10 15.97 -38.12
C LEU A 243 27.50 15.46 -38.50
N THR A 244 27.63 14.17 -38.79
CA THR A 244 28.90 13.57 -39.24
C THR A 244 29.33 14.15 -40.59
N ASN A 245 28.39 14.36 -41.50
CA ASN A 245 28.65 14.99 -42.80
C ASN A 245 29.09 16.46 -42.62
N ILE A 246 28.39 17.23 -41.78
CA ILE A 246 28.78 18.61 -41.44
C ILE A 246 30.20 18.65 -40.87
N LEU A 247 30.53 17.74 -39.96
CA LEU A 247 31.85 17.66 -39.35
C LEU A 247 32.94 17.33 -40.37
N ALA A 248 32.69 16.39 -41.31
CA ALA A 248 33.63 16.07 -42.38
C ALA A 248 33.94 17.30 -43.26
N VAL A 249 32.90 18.06 -43.64
CA VAL A 249 33.04 19.31 -44.41
C VAL A 249 33.87 20.35 -43.66
N VAL A 250 33.62 20.52 -42.35
CA VAL A 250 34.35 21.49 -41.51
C VAL A 250 35.82 21.09 -41.30
N GLU A 251 36.11 19.80 -41.16
CA GLU A 251 37.48 19.28 -41.02
C GLU A 251 38.27 19.27 -42.34
N GLY A 252 37.65 19.64 -43.47
CA GLY A 252 38.28 19.63 -44.79
C GLY A 252 38.55 18.22 -45.34
N ARG A 253 37.91 17.19 -44.77
CA ARG A 253 37.87 15.83 -45.32
C ARG A 253 36.70 15.77 -46.31
N ASN A 254 36.95 15.40 -47.57
CA ASN A 254 35.84 15.15 -48.50
C ASN A 254 34.92 14.06 -47.89
N PRO A 255 33.58 14.24 -47.93
CA PRO A 255 32.65 13.27 -47.34
C PRO A 255 32.87 11.89 -47.99
N PRO A 256 32.70 10.79 -47.22
CA PRO A 256 32.88 9.46 -47.76
C PRO A 256 31.89 9.26 -48.92
N VAL A 257 32.43 9.07 -50.11
CA VAL A 257 31.65 8.81 -51.31
C VAL A 257 30.96 7.46 -51.12
N ASN A 258 29.64 7.51 -51.22
CA ASN A 258 28.72 6.38 -51.15
C ASN A 258 29.13 5.33 -52.20
N GLU A 259 29.82 4.25 -51.81
CA GLU A 259 29.95 3.07 -52.66
C GLU A 259 28.60 2.35 -52.69
N SER A 260 27.80 2.67 -53.71
CA SER A 260 26.62 1.89 -54.07
C SER A 260 27.02 0.54 -54.69
N PRO A 261 26.14 -0.46 -54.61
CA PRO A 261 26.48 -1.86 -54.76
C PRO A 261 26.97 -2.18 -56.16
N VAL A 262 28.09 -2.91 -56.24
CA VAL A 262 28.56 -3.51 -57.49
C VAL A 262 27.54 -4.56 -57.92
N ASP A 263 26.79 -4.26 -58.99
CA ASP A 263 26.00 -5.22 -59.74
C ASP A 263 26.92 -6.33 -60.25
N ALA A 264 26.89 -7.49 -59.59
CA ALA A 264 27.51 -8.71 -60.07
C ALA A 264 26.42 -9.63 -60.62
N ASN A 265 26.03 -9.40 -61.87
CA ASN A 265 25.37 -10.42 -62.67
C ASN A 265 25.99 -10.44 -64.07
N THR A 266 27.07 -11.20 -64.22
CA THR A 266 27.40 -11.82 -65.51
C THR A 266 27.94 -13.20 -65.20
N SER A 267 27.12 -14.17 -65.56
CA SER A 267 27.37 -15.60 -65.58
C SER A 267 28.56 -15.97 -66.45
N GLU A 268 29.46 -16.79 -65.92
CA GLU A 268 30.21 -17.80 -66.67
C GLU A 268 30.72 -18.88 -65.69
N ASP A 269 30.07 -20.04 -65.74
CA ASP A 269 30.64 -21.33 -65.34
C ASP A 269 31.62 -21.77 -66.46
N PRO A 270 32.75 -22.45 -66.15
CA PRO A 270 32.63 -23.88 -65.85
C PRO A 270 33.65 -24.46 -64.84
N ASN A 271 33.12 -25.34 -63.98
CA ASN A 271 33.58 -26.71 -63.68
C ASN A 271 35.08 -26.98 -63.38
N TYR A 272 35.38 -27.37 -62.14
CA TYR A 272 36.18 -28.58 -61.86
C TYR A 272 35.96 -29.09 -60.42
N ASN A 273 35.58 -30.37 -60.33
CA ASN A 273 35.51 -31.22 -59.14
C ASN A 273 36.84 -31.29 -58.36
N SER A 274 36.77 -31.43 -57.03
CA SER A 274 37.13 -32.67 -56.31
C SER A 274 37.27 -32.42 -54.79
N ASP A 275 36.56 -33.25 -54.03
CA ASP A 275 36.91 -33.83 -52.72
C ASP A 275 37.96 -33.12 -51.85
N ASP A 276 37.55 -32.67 -50.65
CA ASP A 276 37.98 -33.38 -49.44
C ASP A 276 37.18 -32.98 -48.20
N ALA A 277 36.85 -34.01 -47.42
CA ALA A 277 36.02 -33.98 -46.24
C ALA A 277 36.78 -33.48 -45.00
N TYR A 278 36.15 -32.61 -44.19
CA TYR A 278 36.11 -32.76 -42.74
C TYR A 278 35.11 -31.78 -42.11
N SER A 279 34.14 -32.32 -41.38
CA SER A 279 33.42 -31.68 -40.26
C SER A 279 34.10 -32.21 -39.00
N PRO A 280 34.30 -31.48 -37.88
CA PRO A 280 33.21 -30.84 -37.14
C PRO A 280 33.59 -29.61 -36.26
N GLU A 281 32.63 -29.25 -35.40
CA GLU A 281 32.75 -28.56 -34.10
C GLU A 281 32.46 -27.05 -34.03
N VAL A 282 31.24 -26.82 -33.53
CA VAL A 282 30.83 -25.66 -32.76
C VAL A 282 31.73 -25.50 -31.53
N ASP A 283 32.40 -24.36 -31.40
CA ASP A 283 32.96 -23.96 -30.11
C ASP A 283 32.60 -22.50 -29.80
N SER A 284 31.95 -22.37 -28.64
CA SER A 284 31.48 -21.15 -28.01
C SER A 284 32.66 -20.40 -27.39
N TYR A 285 32.84 -19.12 -27.75
CA TYR A 285 33.67 -18.21 -26.95
C TYR A 285 32.87 -16.97 -26.55
N SER A 286 32.35 -17.01 -25.32
CA SER A 286 32.13 -15.81 -24.50
C SER A 286 33.48 -15.18 -24.13
N PRO A 287 33.58 -13.84 -24.06
CA PRO A 287 34.83 -13.19 -23.65
C PRO A 287 35.08 -13.26 -22.13
N PRO A 288 36.34 -13.16 -21.67
CA PRO A 288 36.77 -13.50 -20.32
C PRO A 288 36.55 -12.39 -19.29
N ILE A 289 36.26 -12.80 -18.05
CA ILE A 289 36.29 -11.96 -16.84
C ILE A 289 37.74 -11.92 -16.35
N ASP A 290 38.37 -10.75 -16.40
CA ASP A 290 39.70 -10.53 -15.81
C ASP A 290 39.56 -10.12 -14.34
N HIS A 291 40.09 -10.97 -13.46
CA HIS A 291 40.30 -10.72 -12.05
C HIS A 291 41.71 -10.17 -11.80
N ALA A 292 41.83 -9.13 -10.97
CA ALA A 292 43.02 -8.89 -10.15
C ALA A 292 42.69 -7.97 -8.96
N PRO A 293 43.45 -7.98 -7.85
CA PRO A 293 43.62 -9.11 -6.95
C PRO A 293 43.28 -8.75 -5.48
N TYR A 294 43.01 -9.78 -4.68
CA TYR A 294 42.86 -9.72 -3.23
C TYR A 294 44.17 -9.37 -2.52
N SER A 295 44.08 -8.55 -1.46
CA SER A 295 44.90 -8.69 -0.25
C SER A 295 44.09 -8.19 0.93
N ALA A 296 43.91 -9.09 1.90
CA ALA A 296 43.12 -8.90 3.11
C ALA A 296 43.89 -8.06 4.13
N ASP A 297 43.20 -7.13 4.78
CA ASP A 297 43.39 -6.88 6.20
C ASP A 297 42.05 -6.57 6.85
N LEU A 298 41.73 -7.41 7.84
CA LEU A 298 40.55 -7.38 8.67
C LEU A 298 40.66 -6.22 9.66
N ASN A 299 39.69 -5.30 9.64
CA ASN A 299 39.21 -4.66 10.87
C ASN A 299 37.76 -4.18 10.70
N SER A 300 36.98 -4.56 11.71
CA SER A 300 35.53 -4.51 11.84
C SER A 300 34.93 -3.10 11.86
N VAL A 301 33.88 -2.86 11.08
CA VAL A 301 32.71 -2.04 11.48
C VAL A 301 31.46 -2.60 10.79
N GLU A 302 30.70 -3.45 11.49
CA GLU A 302 29.32 -3.75 11.10
C GLU A 302 28.44 -2.50 11.28
N PRO A 303 27.61 -2.12 10.30
CA PRO A 303 26.53 -1.17 10.55
C PRO A 303 25.48 -1.83 11.44
N ASN A 304 25.43 -1.38 12.69
CA ASN A 304 24.49 -1.79 13.74
C ASN A 304 23.04 -1.53 13.29
N PHE A 305 22.35 -2.54 12.76
CA PHE A 305 20.90 -2.54 12.59
C PHE A 305 20.23 -3.00 13.89
N PRO A 306 19.25 -2.25 14.45
CA PRO A 306 18.51 -2.71 15.62
C PRO A 306 17.68 -3.97 15.30
N PRO A 307 17.55 -4.93 16.24
CA PRO A 307 16.90 -6.20 15.99
C PRO A 307 15.39 -6.06 15.79
N LEU A 308 14.86 -6.85 14.86
CA LEU A 308 13.43 -7.04 14.60
C LEU A 308 12.71 -7.61 15.85
N PRO A 309 11.50 -7.12 16.22
CA PRO A 309 10.73 -7.74 17.29
C PRO A 309 10.13 -9.09 16.86
N PRO A 310 10.00 -10.05 17.80
CA PRO A 310 9.57 -11.42 17.49
C PRO A 310 8.10 -11.53 17.09
N SER A 311 7.86 -12.44 16.15
CA SER A 311 6.54 -12.91 15.71
C SER A 311 5.84 -13.66 16.83
N VAL A 312 4.68 -13.20 17.30
CA VAL A 312 3.84 -13.95 18.22
C VAL A 312 2.70 -14.58 17.42
N ALA A 313 2.95 -15.83 16.98
CA ALA A 313 1.89 -16.77 16.67
C ALA A 313 1.48 -17.51 17.94
N SER A 314 0.17 -17.68 18.09
CA SER A 314 -0.58 -18.19 19.23
C SER A 314 -0.27 -19.64 19.62
N THR A 315 -0.34 -19.93 20.93
CA THR A 315 -0.81 -21.22 21.46
C THR A 315 -1.66 -21.01 22.73
N HIS A 316 -2.92 -21.47 22.64
CA HIS A 316 -3.78 -21.92 23.75
C HIS A 316 -3.08 -23.06 24.55
N ARG A 317 -3.41 -23.51 25.77
CA ARG A 317 -4.65 -23.54 26.59
C ARG A 317 -4.32 -24.07 28.01
N GLU A 318 -5.11 -23.63 29.00
CA GLU A 318 -5.56 -24.20 30.30
C GLU A 318 -4.95 -25.51 30.86
N GLN A 319 -4.57 -25.52 32.16
CA GLN A 319 -5.17 -26.36 33.23
C GLN A 319 -4.58 -26.16 34.65
N ASP A 320 -5.50 -25.87 35.59
CA ASP A 320 -5.70 -26.24 37.00
C ASP A 320 -4.59 -26.72 37.99
N ASN A 321 -4.73 -26.15 39.20
CA ASN A 321 -4.68 -26.69 40.58
C ASN A 321 -3.37 -27.07 41.33
N SER A 322 -3.21 -26.34 42.44
CA SER A 322 -3.03 -26.79 43.85
C SER A 322 -1.77 -27.60 44.23
N TYR A 323 -0.92 -27.03 45.11
CA TYR A 323 -0.81 -27.38 46.54
C TYR A 323 0.39 -26.68 47.23
N ASP A 324 0.11 -26.21 48.44
CA ASP A 324 0.93 -25.88 49.62
C ASP A 324 2.46 -26.04 49.60
N ASN A 325 3.16 -25.02 50.13
CA ASN A 325 3.97 -25.17 51.35
C ASN A 325 4.49 -23.82 51.91
N ILE A 326 4.18 -23.61 53.19
CA ILE A 326 4.72 -22.71 54.23
C ILE A 326 5.26 -23.69 55.33
N PRO A 327 6.16 -23.42 56.33
CA PRO A 327 6.55 -22.14 56.99
C PRO A 327 8.05 -21.98 57.39
N ASN A 328 8.40 -20.77 57.88
CA ASN A 328 8.84 -20.47 59.27
C ASN A 328 9.25 -18.98 59.35
N GLU A 329 8.51 -18.14 60.08
CA GLU A 329 8.63 -17.83 61.53
C GLU A 329 9.78 -16.86 61.85
N GLU A 330 9.42 -15.62 62.20
CA GLU A 330 9.90 -14.94 63.42
C GLU A 330 8.90 -13.83 63.81
N GLN A 331 8.44 -13.88 65.06
CA GLN A 331 7.50 -12.98 65.73
C GLN A 331 8.25 -11.75 66.30
N ASP A 332 7.60 -10.59 66.44
CA ASP A 332 7.08 -10.15 67.76
C ASP A 332 6.49 -8.72 67.81
N HIS A 333 5.35 -8.66 68.51
CA HIS A 333 4.70 -7.62 69.34
C HIS A 333 4.30 -6.23 68.75
N GLU A 334 2.99 -5.86 68.70
CA GLU A 334 2.04 -5.34 69.74
C GLU A 334 2.27 -3.82 70.04
N GLU A 335 1.34 -2.86 70.15
CA GLU A 335 -0.06 -2.68 70.61
C GLU A 335 -0.67 -1.40 69.94
N LYS A 336 -1.93 -1.32 69.49
CA LYS A 336 -3.24 -1.01 70.17
C LYS A 336 -3.52 0.45 70.63
N ALA A 337 -4.62 1.03 70.08
CA ALA A 337 -5.67 1.90 70.68
C ALA A 337 -6.34 2.73 69.54
N VAL A 338 -7.62 2.67 69.17
CA VAL A 338 -8.96 2.75 69.82
C VAL A 338 -9.33 4.12 70.42
N SER A 339 -10.50 4.61 69.97
CA SER A 339 -11.52 5.52 70.57
C SER A 339 -11.74 6.79 69.74
N SER A 340 -12.87 7.01 69.04
CA SER A 340 -14.30 7.09 69.39
C SER A 340 -14.74 8.45 69.99
N ASP A 341 -15.91 8.89 69.51
CA ASP A 341 -16.87 9.89 70.06
C ASP A 341 -16.60 11.38 69.77
N HIS A 342 -17.58 12.27 69.52
CA HIS A 342 -19.05 12.23 69.62
C HIS A 342 -19.65 13.50 68.92
N PHE A 343 -20.87 13.40 68.35
CA PHE A 343 -22.07 14.30 68.48
C PHE A 343 -21.96 15.84 68.35
N GLN A 344 -22.97 16.63 67.94
CA GLN A 344 -24.34 16.51 67.41
C GLN A 344 -24.88 17.96 67.19
N THR A 345 -26.08 18.09 66.59
CA THR A 345 -27.10 19.18 66.75
C THR A 345 -27.15 20.18 65.57
N PHE A 346 -28.14 20.07 64.65
CA PHE A 346 -29.50 20.67 64.61
C PHE A 346 -29.46 22.22 64.59
N GLN A 347 -30.19 22.98 63.76
CA GLN A 347 -31.63 22.92 63.45
C GLN A 347 -31.99 23.89 62.28
N LYS A 348 -33.07 23.56 61.52
CA LYS A 348 -34.22 24.38 61.03
C LYS A 348 -33.99 25.82 60.48
N GLU A 349 -34.73 26.40 59.54
CA GLU A 349 -36.06 26.33 58.89
C GLU A 349 -35.92 27.25 57.62
N GLY A 350 -36.73 27.32 56.57
CA GLY A 350 -38.13 27.00 56.29
C GLY A 350 -38.50 27.57 54.90
N SER A 351 -39.65 27.13 54.41
CA SER A 351 -40.16 27.11 53.02
C SER A 351 -40.70 28.41 52.41
N ALA A 352 -40.89 28.40 51.07
CA ALA A 352 -42.02 28.88 50.23
C ALA A 352 -41.46 29.28 48.84
N SER A 353 -42.07 29.09 47.67
CA SER A 353 -43.46 28.91 47.24
C SER A 353 -43.46 28.32 45.82
N SER A 354 -44.40 27.44 45.48
CA SER A 354 -44.70 27.01 44.11
C SER A 354 -45.97 27.71 43.64
N GLU A 355 -45.90 28.37 42.48
CA GLU A 355 -47.04 28.96 41.77
C GLU A 355 -47.65 27.97 40.78
N ASP A 356 -48.95 28.16 40.58
CA ASP A 356 -49.91 27.36 39.82
C ASP A 356 -49.75 27.43 38.29
N SER A 357 -50.12 26.28 37.68
CA SER A 357 -50.70 26.02 36.35
C SER A 357 -51.05 27.19 35.42
N ILE A 358 -50.82 26.99 34.10
CA ILE A 358 -51.85 27.07 33.04
C ILE A 358 -51.35 26.54 31.68
N ALA A 359 -52.17 25.63 31.14
CA ALA A 359 -52.59 25.37 29.75
C ALA A 359 -51.64 24.99 28.60
N ALA A 360 -52.12 23.94 27.93
CA ALA A 360 -51.72 23.31 26.69
C ALA A 360 -52.11 24.08 25.42
N GLY A 361 -51.44 23.69 24.32
CA GLY A 361 -52.11 23.49 23.03
C GLY A 361 -51.61 24.38 21.90
N LEU A 362 -50.72 23.84 21.05
CA LEU A 362 -50.55 24.31 19.67
C LEU A 362 -50.03 23.18 18.78
N TYR A 363 -50.91 22.65 17.92
CA TYR A 363 -50.66 22.42 16.49
C TYR A 363 -52.01 22.37 15.76
N PRO A 364 -52.11 23.04 14.61
CA PRO A 364 -52.88 22.48 13.51
C PRO A 364 -52.02 22.26 12.27
N ASP A 365 -52.51 21.29 11.49
CA ASP A 365 -52.03 20.79 10.22
C ASP A 365 -52.02 21.82 9.08
N ASN A 366 -51.14 21.58 8.11
CA ASN A 366 -51.54 21.42 6.71
C ASN A 366 -50.56 20.51 5.96
#